data_AF-A0A7V8NNC1-F1
#
_entry.id   AF-A0A7V8NNC1-F1
#
_cell.length_a   1.000
_cell.length_b   1.000
_cell.length_c   1.000
_cell.angle_alpha   90.00
_cell.angle_beta   90.00
_cell.angle_gamma   90.00
#
_symmetry.space_group_name_H-M   'P 1'
#
loop_
_entity.id
_entity.type
_entity.pdbx_description
1 polymer ?
#
loop_
_entity_poly.entity_id
_entity_poly.type
_entity_poly.pdbx_seq_one_letter_code
_entity_poly.pdbx_strand_id
1 'polypeptide(L)'
;MAWQRGEPRVCAMTVPPSPSEEDRRRISRERAKLLQERVRHTNRIRGLLFGQGITNYNPLHKNRRKNLEQLRTGDGRSVPAHLKSAILREIDRLELVLRQIGEVETERDEMLQLAQPSSPAALLMRLKGIGAEFATVLYLEGLFRRFENRRQLAAYA
;
A
#
# COMPACT_ATOMS: atom_id res chain seq x y z
N MET A 1 -37.53 7.30 -0.50
CA MET A 1 -36.76 6.05 -0.66
C MET A 1 -37.65 4.82 -0.40
N ALA A 2 -37.32 3.63 -0.93
CA ALA A 2 -38.14 2.40 -0.76
C ALA A 2 -38.39 2.03 0.73
N TRP A 3 -37.40 2.25 1.59
CA TRP A 3 -37.55 2.12 3.05
C TRP A 3 -38.67 3.01 3.63
N GLN A 4 -38.73 4.28 3.22
CA GLN A 4 -39.77 5.22 3.66
C GLN A 4 -41.16 4.88 3.12
N ARG A 5 -41.25 3.99 2.12
CA ARG A 5 -42.51 3.48 1.56
C ARG A 5 -42.95 2.14 2.18
N GLY A 6 -42.25 1.65 3.21
CA GLY A 6 -42.58 0.39 3.88
C GLY A 6 -42.22 -0.85 3.07
N GLU A 7 -41.19 -0.77 2.21
CA GLU A 7 -40.65 -1.90 1.44
C GLU A 7 -39.33 -2.43 2.11
N PRO A 8 -39.38 -3.11 3.28
CA PRO A 8 -38.21 -3.43 4.09
C PRO A 8 -37.26 -4.46 3.45
N ARG A 9 -37.72 -5.17 2.40
CA ARG A 9 -36.90 -6.15 1.66
C ARG A 9 -36.00 -5.50 0.61
N VAL A 10 -36.21 -4.23 0.28
CA VAL A 10 -35.48 -3.51 -0.77
C VAL A 10 -34.24 -2.79 -0.22
N CYS A 11 -34.23 -2.46 1.09
CA CYS A 11 -33.09 -1.84 1.76
C CYS A 11 -32.83 -2.53 3.10
N ALA A 12 -31.64 -3.10 3.28
CA ALA A 12 -31.15 -3.52 4.58
C ALA A 12 -30.33 -2.38 5.20
N MET A 13 -30.69 -1.95 6.42
CA MET A 13 -29.89 -0.98 7.16
C MET A 13 -28.53 -1.58 7.52
N THR A 14 -27.45 -0.95 7.06
CA THR A 14 -26.09 -1.38 7.38
C THR A 14 -25.59 -0.65 8.61
N VAL A 15 -25.08 -1.37 9.60
CA VAL A 15 -24.41 -0.78 10.75
C VAL A 15 -23.04 -0.25 10.28
N PRO A 16 -22.79 1.07 10.36
CA PRO A 16 -21.48 1.62 10.02
C PRO A 16 -20.43 1.16 11.06
N PRO A 17 -19.15 1.08 10.68
CA PRO A 17 -18.07 0.88 11.64
C PRO A 17 -18.07 1.97 12.71
N SER A 18 -17.70 1.61 13.93
CA SER A 18 -17.43 2.58 14.99
C SER A 18 -16.22 3.46 14.63
N PRO A 19 -16.06 4.64 15.26
CA PRO A 19 -14.92 5.51 15.00
C PRO A 19 -13.56 4.83 15.19
N SER A 20 -13.42 3.95 16.18
CA SER A 20 -12.17 3.20 16.42
C SER A 20 -11.94 2.09 15.40
N GLU A 21 -12.98 1.43 14.90
CA GLU A 21 -12.87 0.47 13.80
C GLU A 21 -12.48 1.15 12.49
N GLU A 22 -13.03 2.33 12.22
CA GLU A 22 -12.65 3.13 11.05
C GLU A 22 -11.21 3.63 11.15
N ASP A 23 -10.77 4.04 12.34
CA ASP A 23 -9.40 4.49 12.58
C ASP A 23 -8.37 3.38 12.33
N ARG A 24 -8.65 2.14 12.75
CA ARG A 24 -7.78 0.97 12.45
C ARG A 24 -7.56 0.74 10.95
N ARG A 25 -8.52 1.10 10.10
CA ARG A 25 -8.38 0.98 8.63
C ARG A 25 -7.39 1.96 8.04
N ARG A 26 -7.00 3.01 8.78
CA ARG A 26 -6.01 3.97 8.29
C ARG A 26 -4.68 3.30 7.97
N ILE A 27 -4.28 2.31 8.77
CA ILE A 27 -3.03 1.54 8.57
C ILE A 27 -2.97 0.94 7.16
N SER A 28 -3.99 0.16 6.76
CA SER A 28 -4.01 -0.48 5.43
C SER A 28 -4.14 0.54 4.29
N ARG A 29 -4.96 1.58 4.47
CA ARG A 29 -5.21 2.61 3.45
C ARG A 29 -4.02 3.53 3.24
N GLU A 30 -3.34 3.92 4.31
CA GLU A 30 -2.12 4.72 4.25
C GLU A 30 -1.01 3.96 3.55
N ARG A 31 -0.80 2.69 3.91
CA ARG A 31 0.15 1.84 3.19
C ARG A 31 -0.15 1.77 1.69
N ALA A 32 -1.43 1.63 1.32
CA ALA A 32 -1.83 1.61 -0.09
C ALA A 32 -1.49 2.93 -0.81
N LYS A 33 -1.69 4.10 -0.17
CA LYS A 33 -1.31 5.41 -0.70
C LYS A 33 0.21 5.55 -0.84
N LEU A 34 0.96 5.19 0.20
CA LEU A 34 2.43 5.23 0.18
C LEU A 34 3.01 4.33 -0.91
N LEU A 35 2.41 3.17 -1.19
CA LEU A 35 2.81 2.33 -2.31
C LEU A 35 2.60 3.01 -3.67
N GLN A 36 1.51 3.76 -3.84
CA GLN A 36 1.29 4.56 -5.06
C GLN A 36 2.35 5.66 -5.20
N GLU A 37 2.73 6.32 -4.10
CA GLU A 37 3.80 7.32 -4.09
C GLU A 37 5.17 6.72 -4.40
N ARG A 38 5.50 5.57 -3.82
CA ARG A 38 6.71 4.81 -4.13
C ARG A 38 6.81 4.50 -5.63
N VAL A 39 5.70 4.06 -6.24
CA VAL A 39 5.63 3.80 -7.69
C VAL A 39 5.82 5.09 -8.48
N ARG A 40 5.16 6.18 -8.07
CA ARG A 40 5.29 7.49 -8.72
C ARG A 40 6.74 7.99 -8.71
N HIS A 41 7.41 7.98 -7.56
CA HIS A 41 8.81 8.41 -7.44
C HIS A 41 9.75 7.51 -8.25
N THR A 42 9.55 6.19 -8.19
CA THR A 42 10.33 5.23 -8.98
C THR A 42 10.20 5.50 -10.48
N ASN A 43 8.97 5.72 -10.96
CA ASN A 43 8.70 6.01 -12.37
C ASN A 43 9.23 7.38 -12.78
N ARG A 44 9.15 8.39 -11.90
CA ARG A 44 9.72 9.72 -12.15
C ARG A 44 11.22 9.66 -12.35
N ILE A 45 11.94 8.96 -11.46
CA ILE A 45 13.40 8.78 -11.57
C ILE A 45 13.75 8.04 -12.87
N ARG A 46 13.07 6.92 -13.15
CA ARG A 46 13.29 6.15 -14.39
C ARG A 46 13.01 6.98 -15.64
N GLY A 47 11.94 7.76 -15.66
CA GLY A 47 11.59 8.62 -16.79
C GLY A 47 12.64 9.71 -17.06
N LEU A 48 13.15 10.35 -16.01
CA LEU A 48 14.24 11.33 -16.11
C LEU A 48 15.52 10.72 -16.69
N LEU A 49 15.85 9.49 -16.30
CA LEU A 49 17.03 8.76 -16.78
C LEU A 49 16.86 8.20 -18.19
N PHE A 50 15.65 7.78 -18.55
CA PHE A 50 15.36 7.24 -19.88
C PHE A 50 15.66 8.25 -20.99
N GLY A 51 15.32 9.54 -20.77
CA GLY A 51 15.66 10.63 -21.69
C GLY A 51 17.16 10.89 -21.86
N GLN A 52 18.01 10.26 -21.04
CA GLN A 52 19.47 10.31 -21.16
C GLN A 52 20.06 8.99 -21.69
N GLY A 53 19.23 8.05 -22.17
CA GLY A 53 19.66 6.73 -22.62
C GLY A 53 20.00 5.75 -21.50
N ILE A 54 19.57 6.00 -20.26
CA ILE A 54 19.85 5.15 -19.10
C ILE A 54 18.60 4.32 -18.74
N THR A 55 18.67 3.01 -18.96
CA THR A 55 17.51 2.10 -18.76
C THR A 55 17.66 1.16 -17.55
N ASN A 56 18.90 0.81 -17.17
CA ASN A 56 19.17 -0.24 -16.19
C ASN A 56 19.37 0.28 -14.75
N TYR A 57 18.97 1.52 -14.47
CA TYR A 57 19.04 2.05 -13.10
C TYR A 57 17.85 1.58 -12.26
N ASN A 58 18.13 1.04 -11.07
CA ASN A 58 17.12 0.63 -10.10
C ASN A 58 17.05 1.63 -8.93
N PRO A 59 16.01 2.50 -8.88
CA PRO A 59 15.84 3.46 -7.78
C PRO A 59 15.62 2.80 -6.41
N LEU A 60 15.17 1.54 -6.38
CA LEU A 60 14.89 0.82 -5.15
C LEU A 60 16.12 0.11 -4.57
N HIS A 61 17.26 0.09 -5.28
CA HIS A 61 18.47 -0.56 -4.82
C HIS A 61 19.10 0.12 -3.59
N LYS A 62 19.65 -0.65 -2.65
CA LYS A 62 20.27 -0.12 -1.42
C LYS A 62 21.35 0.94 -1.67
N ASN A 63 22.13 0.77 -2.76
CA ASN A 63 23.20 1.69 -3.15
C ASN A 63 22.75 2.74 -4.17
N ARG A 64 21.44 3.08 -4.25
CA ARG A 64 20.86 3.99 -5.26
C ARG A 64 21.65 5.29 -5.46
N ARG A 65 22.08 5.93 -4.37
CA ARG A 65 22.87 7.18 -4.41
C ARG A 65 24.27 6.95 -5.00
N LYS A 66 25.01 5.96 -4.51
CA LYS A 66 26.33 5.59 -5.04
C LYS A 66 26.26 5.20 -6.52
N ASN A 67 25.23 4.45 -6.91
CA ASN A 67 25.02 4.04 -8.29
C ASN A 67 24.73 5.25 -9.19
N LEU A 68 23.96 6.25 -8.71
CA LEU A 68 23.68 7.47 -9.45
C LEU A 68 24.95 8.29 -9.73
N GLU A 69 25.91 8.32 -8.79
CA GLU A 69 27.19 9.01 -8.98
C GLU A 69 28.01 8.43 -10.14
N GLN A 70 27.89 7.12 -10.37
CA GLN A 70 28.66 6.38 -11.38
C GLN A 70 27.95 6.30 -12.74
N LEU A 71 26.71 6.81 -12.84
CA LEU A 71 25.93 6.72 -14.06
C LEU A 71 26.55 7.53 -15.20
N ARG A 72 26.51 6.94 -16.38
CA ARG A 72 26.83 7.57 -17.66
C ARG A 72 25.60 7.58 -18.55
N THR A 73 25.43 8.64 -19.31
CA THR A 73 24.40 8.75 -20.36
C THR A 73 24.67 7.75 -21.48
N GLY A 74 23.69 7.52 -22.35
CA GLY A 74 23.81 6.56 -23.46
C GLY A 74 24.94 6.88 -24.44
N ASP A 75 25.37 8.14 -24.50
CA ASP A 75 26.52 8.62 -25.28
C ASP A 75 27.82 8.75 -24.43
N GLY A 76 27.84 8.17 -23.23
CA GLY A 76 29.05 8.03 -22.40
C GLY A 76 29.41 9.23 -21.53
N ARG A 77 28.66 10.34 -21.59
CA ARG A 77 28.91 11.53 -20.76
C ARG A 77 28.46 11.31 -19.31
N SER A 78 28.95 12.16 -18.41
CA SER A 78 28.38 12.26 -17.06
C SER A 78 26.94 12.76 -17.12
N VAL A 79 26.09 12.33 -16.19
CA VAL A 79 24.74 12.90 -16.03
C VAL A 79 24.83 14.41 -15.76
N PRO A 80 24.08 15.28 -16.48
CA PRO A 80 24.11 16.72 -16.26
C PRO A 80 23.84 17.11 -14.80
N ALA A 81 24.56 18.11 -14.30
CA ALA A 81 24.56 18.47 -12.87
C ALA A 81 23.15 18.77 -12.33
N HIS A 82 22.37 19.60 -13.03
CA HIS A 82 21.01 19.94 -12.59
C HIS A 82 20.03 18.76 -12.63
N LEU A 83 20.16 17.88 -13.64
CA LEU A 83 19.38 16.66 -13.73
C LEU A 83 19.69 15.73 -12.55
N LYS A 84 20.99 15.57 -12.25
CA LYS A 84 21.46 14.79 -11.11
C LYS A 84 20.93 15.33 -9.80
N SER A 85 20.98 16.65 -9.58
CA SER A 85 20.39 17.29 -8.40
C SER A 85 18.88 17.08 -8.30
N ALA A 86 18.16 17.10 -9.43
CA ALA A 86 16.72 16.83 -9.46
C ALA A 86 16.42 15.37 -9.07
N ILE A 87 17.20 14.42 -9.57
CA ILE A 87 17.08 12.99 -9.21
C ILE A 87 17.41 12.77 -7.74
N LEU A 88 18.45 13.43 -7.19
CA LEU A 88 18.80 13.33 -5.77
C LEU A 88 17.64 13.77 -4.86
N ARG A 89 16.99 14.89 -5.16
CA ARG A 89 15.79 15.33 -4.42
C ARG A 89 14.61 14.35 -4.55
N GLU A 90 14.47 13.71 -5.70
CA GLU A 90 13.46 12.68 -5.90
C GLU A 90 13.78 11.40 -5.12
N ILE A 91 15.06 11.06 -4.98
CA ILE A 91 15.55 9.98 -4.11
C ILE A 91 15.25 10.30 -2.65
N ASP A 92 15.45 11.54 -2.19
CA ASP A 92 15.12 11.93 -0.81
C ASP A 92 13.64 11.66 -0.49
N ARG A 93 12.73 12.01 -1.42
CA ARG A 93 11.29 11.71 -1.28
C ARG A 93 10.99 10.23 -1.30
N LEU A 94 11.63 9.48 -2.20
CA LEU A 94 11.48 8.02 -2.26
C LEU A 94 11.94 7.36 -0.96
N GLU A 95 13.07 7.79 -0.39
CA GLU A 95 13.60 7.25 0.86
C GLU A 95 12.69 7.57 2.05
N LEU A 96 12.09 8.77 2.08
CA LEU A 96 11.06 9.12 3.04
C LEU A 96 9.87 8.17 2.97
N VAL A 97 9.31 7.97 1.76
CA VAL A 97 8.16 7.07 1.54
C VAL A 97 8.50 5.62 1.92
N LEU A 98 9.71 5.14 1.57
CA LEU A 98 10.15 3.79 1.94
C LEU A 98 10.23 3.60 3.46
N ARG A 99 10.71 4.61 4.19
CA ARG A 99 10.73 4.59 5.66
C ARG A 99 9.31 4.54 6.23
N GLN A 100 8.42 5.40 5.75
CA GLN A 100 7.02 5.45 6.21
C GLN A 100 6.25 4.16 5.91
N ILE A 101 6.52 3.51 4.76
CA ILE A 101 5.97 2.19 4.48
C ILE A 101 6.39 1.19 5.57
N GLY A 102 7.67 1.17 5.95
CA GLY A 102 8.16 0.28 7.00
C GLY A 102 7.56 0.57 8.38
N GLU A 103 7.32 1.84 8.70
CA GLU A 103 6.66 2.27 9.94
C GLU A 103 5.21 1.75 10.00
N VAL A 104 4.43 1.98 8.94
CA VAL A 104 3.04 1.50 8.85
C VAL A 104 2.96 -0.04 8.81
N GLU A 105 3.91 -0.70 8.16
CA GLU A 105 4.00 -2.17 8.15
C GLU A 105 4.29 -2.73 9.56
N THR A 106 5.06 -2.00 10.37
CA THR A 106 5.36 -2.36 11.77
C THR A 106 4.14 -2.14 12.65
N GLU A 107 3.44 -1.01 12.54
CA GLU A 107 2.19 -0.74 13.26
C GLU A 107 1.12 -1.82 12.98
N ARG A 108 1.03 -2.27 11.72
CA ARG A 108 0.18 -3.41 11.35
C ARG A 108 0.62 -4.68 12.07
N ASP A 109 1.91 -5.02 12.06
CA ASP A 109 2.42 -6.22 12.74
C ASP A 109 2.06 -6.22 14.22
N GLU A 110 2.26 -5.09 14.90
CA GLU A 110 1.89 -4.91 16.31
C GLU A 110 0.38 -5.09 16.53
N MET A 111 -0.46 -4.49 15.68
CA MET A 111 -1.92 -4.67 15.73
C MET A 111 -2.32 -6.15 15.59
N LEU A 112 -1.67 -6.89 14.69
CA LEU A 112 -1.94 -8.32 14.50
C LEU A 112 -1.45 -9.18 15.66
N GLN A 113 -0.32 -8.83 16.30
CA GLN A 113 0.19 -9.54 17.47
C GLN A 113 -0.73 -9.38 18.69
N LEU A 114 -1.35 -8.21 18.84
CA LEU A 114 -2.33 -7.94 19.90
C LEU A 114 -3.70 -8.59 19.65
N ALA A 115 -3.95 -9.07 18.43
CA ALA A 115 -5.21 -9.73 18.10
C ALA A 115 -5.27 -11.15 18.68
N GLN A 116 -6.48 -11.58 19.06
CA GLN A 116 -6.68 -12.94 19.58
C GLN A 116 -6.27 -14.00 18.54
N PRO A 117 -5.79 -15.18 18.95
CA PRO A 117 -5.44 -16.28 18.03
C PRO A 117 -6.60 -16.76 17.14
N SER A 118 -7.83 -16.51 17.55
CA SER A 118 -9.08 -16.78 16.81
C SER A 118 -9.57 -15.59 15.98
N SER A 119 -8.82 -14.48 15.93
CA SER A 119 -9.18 -13.32 15.12
C SER A 119 -9.21 -13.69 13.62
N PRO A 120 -10.07 -13.04 12.82
CA PRO A 120 -10.15 -13.33 11.39
C PRO A 120 -8.81 -13.20 10.68
N ALA A 121 -7.99 -12.20 11.04
CA ALA A 121 -6.66 -12.03 10.46
C ALA A 121 -5.71 -13.19 10.79
N ALA A 122 -5.68 -13.67 12.03
CA ALA A 122 -4.85 -14.81 12.43
C ALA A 122 -5.29 -16.11 11.74
N LEU A 123 -6.59 -16.33 11.57
CA LEU A 123 -7.13 -17.47 10.83
C LEU A 123 -6.78 -17.41 9.34
N LEU A 124 -6.90 -16.23 8.73
CA LEU A 124 -6.55 -16.00 7.33
C LEU A 124 -5.08 -16.29 7.03
N MET A 125 -4.17 -15.89 7.93
CA MET A 125 -2.72 -16.16 7.78
C MET A 125 -2.36 -17.66 7.84
N ARG A 126 -3.25 -18.54 8.30
CA ARG A 126 -3.04 -20.00 8.23
C ARG A 126 -3.28 -20.56 6.82
N LEU A 127 -3.89 -19.80 5.93
CA LEU A 127 -4.15 -20.21 4.55
C LEU A 127 -2.91 -19.98 3.67
N LYS A 128 -2.57 -20.97 2.86
CA LYS A 128 -1.42 -20.88 1.94
C LYS A 128 -1.63 -19.73 0.96
N GLY A 129 -0.65 -18.82 0.90
CA GLY A 129 -0.67 -17.67 -0.01
C GLY A 129 -1.26 -16.39 0.60
N ILE A 130 -1.75 -16.42 1.84
CA ILE A 130 -2.22 -15.22 2.54
C ILE A 130 -1.18 -14.78 3.57
N GLY A 131 -0.47 -13.69 3.24
CA GLY A 131 0.45 -13.02 4.15
C GLY A 131 -0.24 -12.00 5.05
N ALA A 132 0.51 -11.44 6.01
CA ALA A 132 -0.01 -10.54 7.02
C ALA A 132 -0.70 -9.28 6.44
N GLU A 133 -0.16 -8.72 5.36
CA GLU A 133 -0.78 -7.61 4.65
C GLU A 133 -2.13 -7.97 4.03
N PHE A 134 -2.19 -9.08 3.31
CA PHE A 134 -3.41 -9.51 2.66
C PHE A 134 -4.48 -9.91 3.68
N ALA A 135 -4.07 -10.59 4.76
CA ALA A 135 -4.94 -10.89 5.90
C ALA A 135 -5.49 -9.63 6.55
N THR A 136 -4.66 -8.60 6.74
CA THR A 136 -5.07 -7.31 7.32
C THR A 136 -6.10 -6.62 6.43
N VAL A 137 -5.84 -6.51 5.13
CA VAL A 137 -6.78 -5.87 4.20
C VAL A 137 -8.11 -6.62 4.17
N LEU A 138 -8.09 -7.95 4.08
CA LEU A 138 -9.30 -8.76 4.11
C LEU A 138 -10.07 -8.57 5.43
N TYR A 139 -9.38 -8.57 6.56
CA TYR A 139 -9.99 -8.37 7.87
C TYR A 139 -10.62 -6.97 8.01
N LEU A 140 -9.87 -5.92 7.70
CA LEU A 140 -10.28 -4.53 7.93
C LEU A 140 -11.27 -4.00 6.89
N GLU A 141 -11.17 -4.43 5.64
CA GLU A 141 -11.98 -3.88 4.53
C GLU A 141 -13.02 -4.86 3.97
N GLY A 142 -12.74 -6.16 4.03
CA GLY A 142 -13.65 -7.19 3.52
C GLY A 142 -14.57 -7.79 4.58
N LEU A 143 -14.02 -8.14 5.74
CA LEU A 143 -14.67 -8.92 6.80
C LEU A 143 -15.04 -8.08 8.02
N PHE A 144 -15.12 -6.76 7.88
CA PHE A 144 -15.59 -5.89 8.95
C PHE A 144 -17.10 -6.06 9.25
N ARG A 145 -17.83 -6.72 8.35
CA ARG A 145 -19.25 -7.05 8.51
C ARG A 145 -19.38 -8.48 9.00
N ARG A 146 -20.44 -8.74 9.76
CA ARG A 146 -20.82 -10.09 10.15
C ARG A 146 -21.55 -10.77 8.98
N PHE A 147 -21.11 -11.98 8.66
CA PHE A 147 -21.75 -12.85 7.69
C PHE A 147 -22.25 -14.12 8.40
N GLU A 148 -23.54 -14.41 8.32
CA GLU A 148 -24.13 -15.62 8.93
C GLU A 148 -23.90 -16.86 8.08
N ASN A 149 -23.70 -16.69 6.76
CA ASN A 149 -23.52 -17.82 5.85
C ASN A 149 -22.72 -17.48 4.59
N ARG A 150 -22.25 -18.52 3.90
CA ARG A 150 -21.46 -18.41 2.66
C ARG A 150 -22.17 -17.70 1.51
N ARG A 151 -23.51 -17.71 1.46
CA ARG A 151 -24.26 -17.01 0.40
C ARG A 151 -24.19 -15.50 0.59
N GLN A 152 -24.25 -15.02 1.83
CA GLN A 152 -24.07 -13.61 2.15
C GLN A 152 -22.65 -13.14 1.81
N LEU A 153 -21.63 -13.94 2.11
CA LEU A 153 -20.25 -13.63 1.74
C LEU A 153 -20.05 -13.60 0.21
N ALA A 154 -20.62 -14.57 -0.51
CA ALA A 154 -20.51 -14.62 -1.98
C ALA A 154 -21.22 -13.45 -2.67
N ALA A 155 -22.31 -12.93 -2.10
CA ALA A 155 -23.04 -11.78 -2.65
C ALA A 155 -22.39 -10.41 -2.34
N TYR A 156 -21.29 -10.39 -1.57
CA TYR A 156 -20.59 -9.15 -1.21
C TYR A 156 -19.56 -8.70 -2.26
N ALA A 157 -19.05 -9.64 -3.07
CA ALA A 157 -18.02 -9.41 -4.07
C ALA A 157 -18.58 -8.89 -5.40
#